data_AF-A0A521I2K2-F1
#
_entry.id   AF-A0A521I2K2-F1
#
_cell.length_a   1.000
_cell.length_b   1.000
_cell.length_c   1.000
_cell.angle_alpha   90.00
_cell.angle_beta   90.00
_cell.angle_gamma   90.00
#
_symmetry.space_group_name_H-M   'P 1'
#
loop_
_entity.id
_entity.type
_entity.pdbx_description
1 polymer ?
#
loop_
_entity_poly.entity_id
_entity_poly.type
_entity_poly.pdbx_seq_one_letter_code
_entity_poly.pdbx_strand_id
1 'polypeptide(L)'
;MTAFLELLNTYAIFFYIAGVIAVLFGIKMLFDARRASRATLFTLEQEQASDRAFRAVLVMLGATLFIAAVAAINAFVAPAVPPPEADQVEPTQIPFTPPVIIPTATPQPTLTLAPATAAPTARPPQGTAAPTAPPAPTTAVPQPTSAESPTPLPPPTSPLIYLAPTLNVPPNGDSIGSDKVRFSWGVDEFGNLAVPALLPQDQFYRLVVTFTDKTKNATATLVLCTHEHSVDQRTGVTVADYRNEAVDNLFKWNVTIVSAPSQQACEAGEFSPLSPPSPTSSFVLP
;
A
#
# COMPACT_ATOMS: atom_id res chain seq x y z
N MET A 1 -22.64 45.47 17.80
CA MET A 1 -22.64 45.13 16.35
C MET A 1 -21.29 45.42 15.71
N THR A 2 -20.64 46.55 16.04
CA THR A 2 -19.29 46.92 15.58
C THR A 2 -18.20 45.89 15.91
N ALA A 3 -18.17 45.35 17.13
CA ALA A 3 -17.19 44.34 17.54
C ALA A 3 -17.20 43.06 16.67
N PHE A 4 -18.36 42.65 16.14
CA PHE A 4 -18.46 41.49 15.25
C PHE A 4 -17.87 41.81 13.86
N LEU A 5 -18.09 43.02 13.34
CA LEU A 5 -17.51 43.47 12.08
C LEU A 5 -15.99 43.62 12.18
N GLU A 6 -15.50 44.10 13.33
CA GLU A 6 -14.07 44.24 13.60
C GLU A 6 -13.37 42.87 13.68
N LEU A 7 -14.02 41.88 14.31
CA LEU A 7 -13.55 40.48 14.31
C LEU A 7 -13.55 39.91 12.89
N LEU A 8 -14.62 40.11 12.12
CA LEU A 8 -14.70 39.66 10.73
C LEU A 8 -13.59 40.28 9.87
N ASN A 9 -13.31 41.57 10.03
CA ASN A 9 -12.26 42.26 9.29
C ASN A 9 -10.86 41.75 9.68
N THR A 10 -10.61 41.62 10.99
CA THR A 10 -9.32 41.14 11.52
C THR A 10 -9.00 39.72 11.05
N TYR A 11 -10.01 38.83 11.01
CA TYR A 11 -9.84 37.43 10.62
C TYR A 11 -10.26 37.11 9.18
N ALA A 12 -10.55 38.13 8.35
CA ALA A 12 -11.02 37.93 6.97
C ALA A 12 -10.08 37.02 6.17
N ILE A 13 -8.76 37.21 6.32
CA ILE A 13 -7.75 36.40 5.64
C ILE A 13 -7.83 34.91 6.00
N PHE A 14 -8.11 34.58 7.26
CA PHE A 14 -8.25 33.19 7.71
C PHE A 14 -9.51 32.54 7.14
N PHE A 15 -10.61 33.29 7.05
CA PHE A 15 -11.84 32.80 6.40
C PHE A 15 -11.62 32.52 4.91
N TYR A 16 -10.85 33.36 4.21
CA TYR A 16 -10.49 33.08 2.80
C TYR A 16 -9.63 31.84 2.65
N ILE A 17 -8.60 31.67 3.49
CA ILE A 17 -7.74 30.47 3.47
C ILE A 17 -8.58 29.22 3.75
N ALA A 18 -9.40 29.23 4.80
CA ALA A 18 -10.27 28.11 5.15
C ALA A 18 -11.25 27.77 4.02
N GLY A 19 -11.83 28.80 3.38
CA GLY A 19 -12.71 28.63 2.23
C GLY A 19 -12.01 27.98 1.03
N VAL A 20 -10.80 28.43 0.68
CA VAL A 20 -10.00 27.83 -0.40
C VAL A 20 -9.68 26.37 -0.10
N ILE A 21 -9.28 26.04 1.13
CA ILE A 21 -9.02 24.65 1.55
C ILE A 21 -10.30 23.81 1.41
N ALA A 22 -11.46 24.31 1.83
CA ALA A 22 -12.73 23.59 1.69
C ALA A 22 -13.10 23.32 0.22
N VAL A 23 -12.85 24.29 -0.68
CA VAL A 23 -13.05 24.11 -2.13
C VAL A 23 -12.09 23.05 -2.68
N LEU A 24 -10.80 23.10 -2.35
CA LEU A 24 -9.81 22.10 -2.79
C LEU A 24 -10.16 20.69 -2.29
N PHE A 25 -10.63 20.58 -1.06
CA PHE A 25 -11.10 19.32 -0.49
C PHE A 25 -12.32 18.78 -1.25
N GLY A 26 -13.27 19.65 -1.59
CA GLY A 26 -14.38 19.31 -2.49
C GLY A 26 -13.91 18.81 -3.85
N ILE A 27 -12.85 19.40 -4.42
CA ILE A 27 -12.32 19.03 -5.75
C ILE A 27 -11.74 17.62 -5.68
N LYS A 28 -10.96 17.35 -4.63
CA LYS A 28 -10.43 16.01 -4.36
C LYS A 28 -11.55 14.98 -4.24
N MET A 29 -12.57 15.25 -3.43
CA MET A 29 -13.73 14.34 -3.29
C MET A 29 -14.44 14.08 -4.62
N LEU A 30 -14.58 15.11 -5.46
CA LEU A 30 -15.20 14.97 -6.78
C LEU A 30 -14.37 14.09 -7.72
N PHE A 31 -13.04 14.23 -7.71
CA PHE A 31 -12.15 13.36 -8.49
C PHE A 31 -12.20 11.91 -8.00
N ASP A 32 -12.19 11.70 -6.69
CA ASP A 32 -12.28 10.36 -6.10
C ASP A 32 -13.62 9.70 -6.46
N ALA A 33 -14.74 10.45 -6.42
CA ALA A 33 -16.05 9.97 -6.85
C ALA A 33 -16.11 9.63 -8.35
N ARG A 34 -15.51 10.46 -9.22
CA ARG A 34 -15.42 10.20 -10.67
C ARG A 34 -14.54 9.00 -11.01
N ARG A 35 -13.47 8.79 -10.24
CA ARG A 35 -12.61 7.61 -10.41
C ARG A 35 -13.36 6.35 -10.02
N ALA A 36 -14.09 6.38 -8.91
CA ALA A 36 -14.95 5.28 -8.47
C ALA A 36 -16.02 4.96 -9.52
N SER A 37 -16.74 5.97 -10.04
CA SER A 37 -17.81 5.76 -11.02
C SER A 37 -17.35 5.13 -12.34
N ARG A 38 -16.05 5.28 -12.69
CA ARG A 38 -15.47 4.64 -13.88
C ARG A 38 -15.08 3.18 -13.66
N ALA A 39 -14.90 2.76 -12.41
CA ALA A 39 -14.47 1.41 -12.04
C ALA A 39 -15.64 0.46 -11.75
N THR A 40 -16.85 0.99 -11.54
CA THR A 40 -18.03 0.21 -11.16
C THR A 40 -18.75 -0.36 -12.39
N LEU A 41 -19.08 -1.65 -12.36
CA LEU A 41 -19.85 -2.33 -13.42
C LEU A 41 -21.35 -2.44 -13.10
N PHE A 42 -21.73 -2.26 -11.83
CA PHE A 42 -23.11 -2.40 -11.37
C PHE A 42 -23.79 -1.04 -11.19
N THR A 43 -25.03 -0.92 -11.64
CA THR A 43 -25.84 0.30 -11.54
C THR A 43 -26.01 0.79 -10.11
N LEU A 44 -26.14 -0.13 -9.13
CA LEU A 44 -26.26 0.23 -7.71
C LEU A 44 -25.01 0.94 -7.17
N GLU A 45 -23.83 0.53 -7.61
CA GLU A 45 -22.58 1.19 -7.22
C GLU A 45 -22.44 2.57 -7.89
N GLN A 46 -22.97 2.70 -9.11
CA GLN A 46 -23.00 3.97 -9.84
C GLN A 46 -23.91 5.00 -9.14
N GLU A 47 -25.06 4.60 -8.61
CA GLU A 47 -25.93 5.47 -7.80
C GLU A 47 -25.19 5.94 -6.55
N GLN A 48 -24.49 5.05 -5.84
CA GLN A 48 -23.73 5.43 -4.65
C GLN A 48 -22.58 6.40 -4.99
N ALA A 49 -21.89 6.20 -6.12
CA ALA A 49 -20.87 7.12 -6.59
C ALA A 49 -21.45 8.50 -6.96
N SER A 50 -22.67 8.53 -7.51
CA SER A 50 -23.37 9.78 -7.85
C SER A 50 -23.78 10.59 -6.62
N ASP A 51 -24.27 9.94 -5.54
CA ASP A 51 -24.61 10.62 -4.29
C ASP A 51 -23.37 11.26 -3.64
N ARG A 52 -22.22 10.55 -3.67
CA ARG A 52 -20.94 11.10 -3.20
C ARG A 52 -20.50 12.31 -4.02
N ALA A 53 -20.65 12.26 -5.34
CA ALA A 53 -20.33 13.39 -6.21
C ALA A 53 -21.23 14.60 -5.91
N PHE A 54 -22.54 14.38 -5.70
CA PHE A 54 -23.48 15.45 -5.37
C PHE A 54 -23.14 16.14 -4.04
N ARG A 55 -22.80 15.36 -3.00
CA ARG A 55 -22.34 15.92 -1.71
C ARG A 55 -21.07 16.76 -1.87
N ALA A 56 -20.11 16.31 -2.68
CA ALA A 56 -18.89 17.07 -2.95
C ALA A 56 -19.20 18.43 -3.62
N VAL A 57 -20.13 18.45 -4.57
CA VAL A 57 -20.60 19.69 -5.24
C VAL A 57 -21.30 20.61 -4.25
N LEU A 58 -22.14 20.09 -3.36
CA LEU A 58 -22.81 20.90 -2.33
C LEU A 58 -21.80 21.54 -1.35
N VAL A 59 -20.77 20.81 -0.95
CA VAL A 59 -19.69 21.35 -0.09
C VAL A 59 -18.94 22.47 -0.80
N MET A 60 -18.57 22.29 -2.08
CA MET A 60 -17.93 23.35 -2.86
C MET A 60 -18.82 24.58 -2.98
N LEU A 61 -20.10 24.39 -3.32
CA LEU A 61 -21.05 25.48 -3.49
C LEU A 61 -21.23 26.24 -2.18
N GLY A 62 -21.38 25.53 -1.07
CA GLY A 62 -21.47 26.13 0.27
C GLY A 62 -20.22 26.93 0.63
N ALA A 63 -19.03 26.38 0.40
CA ALA A 63 -17.77 27.08 0.64
C ALA A 63 -17.62 28.33 -0.24
N THR A 64 -18.02 28.24 -1.52
CA THR A 64 -17.96 29.37 -2.47
C THR A 64 -18.92 30.48 -2.05
N LEU A 65 -20.16 30.13 -1.68
CA LEU A 65 -21.14 31.09 -1.18
C LEU A 65 -20.69 31.74 0.14
N PHE A 66 -20.07 30.97 1.03
CA PHE A 66 -19.50 31.50 2.26
C PHE A 66 -18.40 32.54 2.00
N ILE A 67 -17.45 32.23 1.11
CA ILE A 67 -16.41 33.19 0.69
C ILE A 67 -17.03 34.44 0.06
N ALA A 68 -18.01 34.26 -0.83
CA ALA A 68 -18.71 35.36 -1.48
C ALA A 68 -19.44 36.25 -0.47
N ALA A 69 -20.07 35.67 0.56
CA ALA A 69 -20.73 36.41 1.62
C ALA A 69 -19.74 37.24 2.46
N VAL A 70 -18.60 36.65 2.86
CA VAL A 70 -17.54 37.38 3.57
C VAL A 70 -17.01 38.54 2.72
N ALA A 71 -16.76 38.29 1.44
CA ALA A 71 -16.30 39.31 0.50
C ALA A 71 -17.33 40.45 0.32
N ALA A 72 -18.61 40.11 0.18
CA ALA A 72 -19.69 41.10 0.07
C ALA A 72 -19.81 41.94 1.35
N ILE A 73 -19.75 41.33 2.54
CA ILE A 73 -19.77 42.07 3.81
C ILE A 73 -18.57 43.02 3.88
N ASN A 74 -17.37 42.58 3.53
CA ASN A 74 -16.19 43.44 3.59
C ASN A 74 -16.24 44.57 2.54
N ALA A 75 -16.77 44.30 1.35
CA ALA A 75 -16.85 45.30 0.28
C ALA A 75 -17.94 46.36 0.50
N PHE A 76 -19.09 45.99 1.05
CA PHE A 76 -20.25 46.88 1.17
C PHE A 76 -20.49 47.40 2.59
N VAL A 77 -20.19 46.61 3.62
CA VAL A 77 -20.47 46.98 5.02
C VAL A 77 -19.28 47.69 5.65
N ALA A 78 -18.05 47.24 5.42
CA ALA A 78 -16.88 47.84 6.06
C ALA A 78 -16.69 49.35 5.72
N PRO A 79 -16.90 49.80 4.47
CA PRO A 79 -16.78 51.23 4.14
C PRO A 79 -17.90 52.10 4.74
N ALA A 80 -19.04 51.50 5.08
CA ALA A 80 -20.19 52.21 5.64
C ALA A 80 -20.07 52.44 7.16
N VAL A 81 -19.11 51.80 7.83
CA VAL A 81 -18.84 52.01 9.26
C VAL A 81 -17.88 53.20 9.40
N PRO A 82 -18.28 54.28 10.11
CA PRO A 82 -17.38 55.39 10.40
C PRO A 82 -16.14 54.86 11.13
N PRO A 83 -14.93 55.36 10.81
CA PRO A 83 -13.74 54.99 11.55
C PRO A 83 -13.95 55.30 13.04
N PRO A 84 -13.52 54.43 13.96
CA PRO A 84 -13.59 54.74 15.37
C PRO A 84 -12.88 56.08 15.61
N GLU A 85 -13.50 56.97 16.40
CA GLU A 85 -12.86 58.21 16.82
C GLU A 85 -11.50 57.82 17.39
N ALA A 86 -10.42 58.27 16.75
CA ALA A 86 -9.09 57.95 17.20
C ALA A 86 -8.97 58.46 18.62
N ASP A 87 -8.87 57.55 19.59
CA ASP A 87 -8.49 57.90 20.95
C ASP A 87 -7.25 58.77 20.82
N GLN A 88 -7.38 60.05 21.15
CA GLN A 88 -6.25 60.96 21.20
C GLN A 88 -5.34 60.45 22.31
N VAL A 89 -4.41 59.57 21.95
CA VAL A 89 -3.34 59.14 22.83
C VAL A 89 -2.52 60.40 23.10
N GLU A 90 -2.72 61.00 24.26
CA GLU A 90 -1.83 62.06 24.74
C GLU A 90 -0.39 61.54 24.61
N PRO A 91 0.53 62.34 24.03
CA PRO A 91 1.89 61.90 23.80
C PRO A 91 2.54 61.53 25.14
N THR A 92 2.58 60.23 25.41
CA THR A 92 3.34 59.67 26.52
C THR A 92 4.80 60.01 26.27
N GLN A 93 5.34 60.95 27.03
CA GLN A 93 6.76 61.31 26.96
C GLN A 93 7.58 60.09 27.34
N ILE A 94 8.15 59.41 26.34
CA ILE A 94 9.06 58.29 26.57
C ILE A 94 10.40 58.90 27.04
N PRO A 95 10.86 58.64 28.28
CA PRO A 95 12.18 59.07 28.70
C PRO A 95 13.23 58.38 27.83
N PHE A 96 14.07 59.18 27.17
CA PHE A 96 15.15 58.72 26.32
C PHE A 96 16.20 57.98 27.16
N THR A 97 16.17 56.65 27.20
CA THR A 97 17.25 55.83 27.73
C THR A 97 18.25 55.52 26.60
N PRO A 98 19.54 55.90 26.75
CA PRO A 98 20.54 55.63 25.73
C PRO A 98 20.74 54.11 25.57
N PRO A 99 20.89 53.61 24.33
CA PRO A 99 21.08 52.18 24.10
C PRO A 99 22.40 51.70 24.72
N VAL A 100 22.31 50.71 25.60
CA VAL A 100 23.47 49.99 26.12
C VAL A 100 23.98 49.08 25.01
N ILE A 101 25.15 49.40 24.48
CA ILE A 101 25.86 48.55 23.50
C ILE A 101 26.49 47.40 24.27
N ILE A 102 25.89 46.20 24.18
CA ILE A 102 26.48 44.97 24.73
C ILE A 102 27.38 44.38 23.63
N PRO A 103 28.68 44.13 23.89
CA PRO A 103 29.58 43.55 22.92
C PRO A 103 29.11 42.16 22.51
N THR A 104 28.88 41.97 21.21
CA THR A 104 28.45 40.71 20.61
C THR A 104 29.57 39.68 20.73
N ALA A 105 29.31 38.54 21.36
CA ALA A 105 30.27 37.46 21.49
C ALA A 105 30.61 36.87 20.11
N THR A 106 31.91 36.81 19.81
CA THR A 106 32.47 36.25 18.58
C THR A 106 32.09 34.77 18.45
N PRO A 107 31.55 34.29 17.32
CA PRO A 107 31.20 32.88 17.16
C PRO A 107 32.47 32.02 17.19
N GLN A 108 32.51 31.08 18.13
CA GLN A 108 33.59 30.11 18.27
C GLN A 108 33.50 29.05 17.16
N PRO A 109 34.57 28.74 16.43
CA PRO A 109 34.53 27.81 15.31
C PRO A 109 34.15 26.40 15.77
N THR A 110 33.11 25.84 15.16
CA THR A 110 32.65 24.46 15.40
C THR A 110 33.61 23.47 14.74
N LEU A 111 34.19 22.58 15.54
CA LEU A 111 35.02 21.46 15.06
C LEU A 111 34.18 20.53 14.19
N THR A 112 34.55 20.42 12.91
CA THR A 112 33.98 19.46 11.97
C THR A 112 34.65 18.10 12.20
N LEU A 113 33.88 17.10 12.65
CA LEU A 113 34.36 15.72 12.80
C LEU A 113 34.53 15.05 11.43
N ALA A 114 35.61 14.28 11.28
CA ALA A 114 35.92 13.52 10.08
C ALA A 114 34.89 12.40 9.83
N PRO A 115 34.58 12.09 8.56
CA PRO A 115 33.63 11.02 8.22
C PRO A 115 34.13 9.64 8.63
N ALA A 116 33.20 8.78 9.07
CA ALA A 116 33.49 7.43 9.51
C ALA A 116 33.96 6.53 8.35
N THR A 117 35.10 5.88 8.55
CA THR A 117 35.68 4.88 7.65
C THR A 117 34.74 3.69 7.47
N ALA A 118 34.44 3.31 6.23
CA ALA A 118 33.63 2.14 5.90
C ALA A 118 34.33 0.84 6.34
N ALA A 119 33.59 -0.02 7.04
CA ALA A 119 34.05 -1.35 7.43
C ALA A 119 34.02 -2.33 6.23
N PRO A 120 34.92 -3.33 6.16
CA PRO A 120 34.93 -4.30 5.07
C PRO A 120 33.75 -5.27 5.14
N THR A 121 33.08 -5.47 4.00
CA THR A 121 32.01 -6.45 3.81
C THR A 121 32.55 -7.88 3.91
N ALA A 122 31.95 -8.71 4.77
CA ALA A 122 32.28 -10.12 4.92
C ALA A 122 31.76 -10.97 3.74
N ARG A 123 32.60 -11.92 3.31
CA ARG A 123 32.38 -12.87 2.21
C ARG A 123 31.42 -14.00 2.64
N PRO A 124 30.44 -14.43 1.82
CA PRO A 124 29.60 -15.57 2.14
C PRO A 124 30.35 -16.91 1.99
N PRO A 125 30.10 -17.91 2.85
CA PRO A 125 30.75 -19.21 2.80
C PRO A 125 30.18 -20.09 1.66
N GLN A 126 31.09 -20.76 0.95
CA GLN A 126 30.78 -21.82 -0.01
C GLN A 126 30.53 -23.15 0.71
N GLY A 127 29.40 -23.79 0.38
CA GLY A 127 29.31 -25.21 0.04
C GLY A 127 29.29 -26.25 1.17
N THR A 128 28.23 -27.08 1.16
CA THR A 128 28.32 -28.49 1.55
C THR A 128 27.52 -29.32 0.55
N ALA A 129 28.21 -30.15 -0.23
CA ALA A 129 27.60 -31.17 -1.08
C ALA A 129 27.21 -32.39 -0.22
N ALA A 130 26.01 -32.92 -0.43
CA ALA A 130 25.53 -34.14 0.23
C ALA A 130 25.84 -35.40 -0.60
N PRO A 131 25.93 -36.59 0.02
CA PRO A 131 26.57 -37.76 -0.56
C PRO A 131 25.67 -38.59 -1.48
N THR A 132 26.29 -39.12 -2.54
CA THR A 132 25.76 -40.14 -3.46
C THR A 132 25.47 -41.46 -2.74
N ALA A 133 24.27 -42.00 -2.92
CA ALA A 133 23.90 -43.34 -2.47
C ALA A 133 24.22 -44.41 -3.55
N PRO A 134 24.47 -45.69 -3.16
CA PRO A 134 24.92 -46.75 -4.07
C PRO A 134 23.78 -47.38 -4.89
N PRO A 135 24.06 -47.99 -6.05
CA PRO A 135 23.07 -48.70 -6.85
C PRO A 135 22.72 -50.07 -6.26
N ALA A 136 21.43 -50.42 -6.29
CA ALA A 136 20.92 -51.75 -5.96
C ALA A 136 20.98 -52.70 -7.17
N PRO A 137 21.18 -54.02 -6.97
CA PRO A 137 21.22 -55.00 -8.05
C PRO A 137 19.81 -55.37 -8.54
N THR A 138 19.64 -55.48 -9.86
CA THR A 138 18.42 -56.00 -10.49
C THR A 138 18.64 -57.45 -10.90
N THR A 139 17.75 -58.34 -10.44
CA THR A 139 17.73 -59.76 -10.78
C THR A 139 16.46 -60.10 -11.58
N ALA A 140 16.68 -60.91 -12.61
CA ALA A 140 15.77 -61.81 -13.34
C ALA A 140 14.53 -61.28 -14.09
N VAL A 141 14.66 -61.42 -15.42
CA VAL A 141 13.63 -61.46 -16.46
C VAL A 141 12.67 -62.65 -16.25
N PRO A 142 11.36 -62.47 -16.53
CA PRO A 142 10.70 -63.45 -17.38
C PRO A 142 9.80 -62.85 -18.49
N GLN A 143 9.97 -63.47 -19.66
CA GLN A 143 8.98 -63.89 -20.66
C GLN A 143 8.22 -62.85 -21.52
N PRO A 144 8.25 -62.99 -22.87
CA PRO A 144 7.58 -62.10 -23.78
C PRO A 144 6.07 -62.42 -23.84
N THR A 145 5.26 -61.50 -23.31
CA THR A 145 3.83 -61.42 -23.60
C THR A 145 3.65 -60.57 -24.86
N SER A 146 2.81 -61.06 -25.77
CA SER A 146 2.48 -60.50 -27.08
C SER A 146 2.31 -58.98 -27.08
N ALA A 147 2.96 -58.33 -28.05
CA ALA A 147 2.97 -56.89 -28.25
C ALA A 147 1.56 -56.35 -28.54
N GLU A 148 0.90 -55.81 -27.52
CA GLU A 148 -0.08 -54.76 -27.72
C GLU A 148 0.62 -53.52 -28.26
N SER A 149 0.02 -52.91 -29.28
CA SER A 149 0.49 -51.66 -29.89
C SER A 149 0.77 -50.65 -28.78
N PRO A 150 1.96 -50.01 -28.73
CA PRO A 150 2.33 -49.13 -27.65
C PRO A 150 1.29 -48.01 -27.55
N THR A 151 0.51 -48.02 -26.47
CA THR A 151 -0.29 -46.87 -26.06
C THR A 151 0.68 -45.69 -26.01
N PRO A 152 0.43 -44.62 -26.80
CA PRO A 152 1.35 -43.49 -26.86
C PRO A 152 1.63 -43.02 -25.44
N LEU A 153 2.91 -43.00 -25.07
CA LEU A 153 3.35 -42.52 -23.76
C LEU A 153 2.75 -41.12 -23.58
N PRO A 154 2.04 -40.84 -22.47
CA PRO A 154 1.51 -39.50 -22.25
C PRO A 154 2.66 -38.50 -22.37
N PRO A 155 2.45 -37.35 -23.04
CA PRO A 155 3.48 -36.36 -23.22
C PRO A 155 4.05 -35.97 -21.85
N PRO A 156 5.37 -35.79 -21.72
CA PRO A 156 5.98 -35.40 -20.45
C PRO A 156 5.35 -34.10 -19.97
N THR A 157 4.71 -34.14 -18.81
CA THR A 157 4.14 -32.95 -18.16
C THR A 157 5.27 -31.98 -17.89
N SER A 158 5.25 -30.82 -18.56
CA SER A 158 6.24 -29.78 -18.29
C SER A 158 6.08 -29.33 -16.83
N PRO A 159 7.18 -29.28 -16.04
CA PRO A 159 7.08 -28.84 -14.66
C PRO A 159 6.57 -27.40 -14.63
N LEU A 160 5.53 -27.12 -13.84
CA LEU A 160 5.11 -25.74 -13.60
C LEU A 160 6.25 -25.02 -12.86
N ILE A 161 6.85 -24.04 -13.52
CA ILE A 161 7.84 -23.14 -12.93
C ILE A 161 7.09 -21.91 -12.43
N TYR A 162 7.24 -21.59 -11.15
CA TYR A 162 6.62 -20.42 -10.55
C TYR A 162 7.66 -19.34 -10.30
N LEU A 163 7.32 -18.10 -10.63
CA LEU A 163 8.12 -16.94 -10.28
C LEU A 163 8.02 -16.65 -8.79
N ALA A 164 9.07 -16.04 -8.25
CA ALA A 164 9.04 -15.48 -6.90
C ALA A 164 7.94 -14.39 -6.81
N PRO A 165 7.22 -14.28 -5.68
CA PRO A 165 6.25 -13.21 -5.50
C PRO A 165 6.95 -11.85 -5.47
N THR A 166 6.26 -10.82 -5.96
CA THR A 166 6.71 -9.43 -5.86
C THR A 166 6.09 -8.78 -4.62
N LEU A 167 6.94 -8.13 -3.83
CA LEU A 167 6.52 -7.32 -2.69
C LEU A 167 6.15 -5.92 -3.20
N ASN A 168 4.87 -5.60 -3.23
CA ASN A 168 4.39 -4.27 -3.58
C ASN A 168 4.11 -3.46 -2.30
N VAL A 169 5.08 -2.62 -1.92
CA VAL A 169 4.90 -1.60 -0.88
C VAL A 169 4.48 -0.30 -1.57
N PRO A 170 3.28 0.25 -1.30
CA PRO A 170 2.88 1.53 -1.86
C PRO A 170 3.94 2.60 -1.54
N PRO A 171 4.41 3.38 -2.54
CA PRO A 171 5.52 4.31 -2.35
C PRO A 171 5.24 5.44 -1.35
N ASN A 172 3.97 5.69 -1.01
CA ASN A 172 3.55 6.67 -0.02
C ASN A 172 2.64 5.99 1.01
N GLY A 173 3.14 5.76 2.22
CA GLY A 173 2.39 5.22 3.36
C GLY A 173 1.26 6.11 3.88
N ASP A 174 0.82 7.11 3.10
CA ASP A 174 -0.14 8.15 3.49
C ASP A 174 -1.55 7.92 2.92
N SER A 175 -1.77 6.85 2.16
CA SER A 175 -3.14 6.48 1.84
C SER A 175 -3.76 5.88 3.10
N ILE A 176 -4.59 6.66 3.80
CA ILE A 176 -5.41 6.24 4.94
C ILE A 176 -6.09 4.90 4.57
N GLY A 177 -5.53 3.79 5.05
CA GLY A 177 -5.91 2.40 4.68
C GLY A 177 -4.86 1.55 3.93
N SER A 178 -3.64 2.05 3.66
CA SER A 178 -2.57 1.35 2.91
C SER A 178 -1.38 0.88 3.75
N ASP A 179 -1.58 0.60 5.05
CA ASP A 179 -0.58 -0.11 5.86
C ASP A 179 -0.42 -1.59 5.45
N LYS A 180 -1.23 -2.02 4.48
CA LYS A 180 -1.26 -3.38 3.97
C LYS A 180 -0.08 -3.61 3.03
N VAL A 181 0.83 -4.47 3.45
CA VAL A 181 1.82 -5.06 2.57
C VAL A 181 1.10 -5.98 1.59
N ARG A 182 1.17 -5.67 0.29
CA ARG A 182 0.55 -6.50 -0.74
C ARG A 182 1.61 -7.35 -1.40
N PHE A 183 1.41 -8.66 -1.32
CA PHE A 183 2.18 -9.61 -2.11
C PHE A 183 1.38 -9.92 -3.35
N SER A 184 1.97 -9.62 -4.49
CA SER A 184 1.40 -9.92 -5.77
C SER A 184 2.20 -11.03 -6.40
N TRP A 185 1.48 -12.03 -6.89
CA TRP A 185 2.08 -13.13 -7.63
C TRP A 185 1.63 -13.04 -9.07
N GLY A 186 2.48 -13.45 -10.00
CA GLY A 186 2.16 -13.37 -11.43
C GLY A 186 2.29 -11.98 -12.03
N VAL A 187 2.66 -10.94 -11.26
CA VAL A 187 2.92 -9.59 -11.79
C VAL A 187 4.39 -9.18 -11.68
N ASP A 188 4.87 -8.43 -12.66
CA ASP A 188 6.19 -7.82 -12.66
C ASP A 188 6.27 -6.64 -11.68
N GLU A 189 7.46 -6.04 -11.57
CA GLU A 189 7.72 -4.86 -10.73
C GLU A 189 6.89 -3.63 -11.10
N PHE A 190 6.26 -3.62 -12.28
CA PHE A 190 5.39 -2.55 -12.78
C PHE A 190 3.89 -2.89 -12.64
N GLY A 191 3.56 -4.06 -12.08
CA GLY A 191 2.19 -4.53 -11.94
C GLY A 191 1.58 -5.10 -13.24
N ASN A 192 2.37 -5.35 -14.28
CA ASN A 192 1.91 -6.07 -15.45
C ASN A 192 1.95 -7.58 -15.19
N LEU A 193 1.04 -8.33 -15.81
CA LEU A 193 1.02 -9.78 -15.73
C LEU A 193 2.32 -10.34 -16.34
N ALA A 194 3.22 -10.84 -15.49
CA ALA A 194 4.51 -11.38 -15.89
C ALA A 194 4.39 -12.79 -16.45
N VAL A 195 3.44 -13.61 -15.95
CA VAL A 195 3.26 -15.00 -16.46
C VAL A 195 1.83 -15.51 -16.26
N PRO A 196 1.12 -15.93 -17.32
CA PRO A 196 0.00 -16.82 -17.16
C PRO A 196 0.55 -18.23 -16.97
N ALA A 197 0.75 -18.65 -15.71
CA ALA A 197 0.76 -20.09 -15.44
C ALA A 197 -0.69 -20.52 -15.64
N LEU A 198 -1.03 -20.92 -16.88
CA LEU A 198 -2.32 -21.51 -17.19
C LEU A 198 -2.43 -22.77 -16.34
N LEU A 199 -3.19 -22.67 -15.27
CA LEU A 199 -3.55 -23.81 -14.46
C LEU A 199 -4.58 -24.65 -15.23
N PRO A 200 -4.61 -25.98 -15.05
CA PRO A 200 -5.68 -26.81 -15.58
C PRO A 200 -7.07 -26.19 -15.32
N GLN A 201 -7.96 -26.27 -16.29
CA GLN A 201 -9.34 -25.79 -16.09
C GLN A 201 -10.10 -26.75 -15.16
N ASP A 202 -11.15 -26.24 -14.53
CA ASP A 202 -12.09 -27.01 -13.69
C ASP A 202 -11.47 -27.71 -12.46
N GLN A 203 -10.47 -27.09 -11.83
CA GLN A 203 -9.92 -27.54 -10.56
C GLN A 203 -9.91 -26.42 -9.53
N PHE A 204 -10.00 -26.79 -8.26
CA PHE A 204 -9.73 -25.87 -7.15
C PHE A 204 -8.24 -25.88 -6.83
N TYR A 205 -7.71 -24.72 -6.51
CA TYR A 205 -6.33 -24.52 -6.11
C TYR A 205 -6.26 -24.02 -4.68
N ARG A 206 -5.47 -24.71 -3.88
CA ARG A 206 -5.12 -24.31 -2.52
C ARG A 206 -3.76 -23.61 -2.55
N LEU A 207 -3.76 -22.32 -2.21
CA LEU A 207 -2.57 -21.52 -2.01
C LEU A 207 -2.23 -21.54 -0.52
N VAL A 208 -1.13 -22.18 -0.16
CA VAL A 208 -0.61 -22.15 1.22
C VAL A 208 0.54 -21.16 1.27
N VAL A 209 0.34 -20.06 1.98
CA VAL A 209 1.34 -19.01 2.21
C VAL A 209 1.81 -19.13 3.65
N THR A 210 3.11 -19.29 3.84
CA THR A 210 3.72 -19.45 5.17
C THR A 210 4.60 -18.23 5.47
N PHE A 211 4.44 -17.57 6.62
CA PHE A 211 5.21 -16.39 7.05
C PHE A 211 5.52 -16.43 8.57
N THR A 212 6.38 -15.55 9.08
CA THR A 212 6.76 -15.52 10.51
C THR A 212 6.20 -14.26 11.20
N ASP A 213 5.39 -14.48 12.25
CA ASP A 213 4.69 -13.45 13.02
C ASP A 213 5.61 -12.82 14.09
N LYS A 214 5.80 -11.49 14.11
CA LYS A 214 6.60 -10.70 15.08
C LYS A 214 6.14 -10.89 16.49
N THR A 215 4.84 -10.72 16.69
CA THR A 215 4.21 -10.66 17.99
C THR A 215 4.28 -12.01 18.66
N LYS A 216 4.15 -13.08 17.88
CA LYS A 216 4.16 -14.46 18.37
C LYS A 216 5.53 -15.16 18.25
N ASN A 217 6.47 -14.57 17.51
CA ASN A 217 7.71 -15.22 17.07
C ASN A 217 7.45 -16.65 16.53
N ALA A 218 6.37 -16.80 15.76
CA ALA A 218 5.86 -18.10 15.33
C ALA A 218 5.52 -18.09 13.84
N THR A 219 5.63 -19.25 13.20
CA THR A 219 5.23 -19.40 11.80
C THR A 219 3.71 -19.38 11.69
N ALA A 220 3.17 -18.40 10.96
CA ALA A 220 1.77 -18.32 10.57
C ALA A 220 1.58 -18.89 9.16
N THR A 221 0.42 -19.49 8.92
CA THR A 221 0.02 -20.00 7.61
C THR A 221 -1.31 -19.38 7.20
N LEU A 222 -1.35 -18.82 6.01
CA LEU A 222 -2.57 -18.40 5.33
C LEU A 222 -2.90 -19.44 4.26
N VAL A 223 -4.14 -19.88 4.25
CA VAL A 223 -4.66 -20.81 3.24
C VAL A 223 -5.72 -20.09 2.45
N LEU A 224 -5.55 -20.02 1.12
CA LEU A 224 -6.57 -19.55 0.20
C LEU A 224 -7.00 -20.67 -0.73
N CYS A 225 -8.30 -20.75 -1.00
CA CYS A 225 -8.87 -21.63 -2.00
C CYS A 225 -9.43 -20.78 -3.15
N THR A 226 -9.05 -21.09 -4.38
CA THR A 226 -9.55 -20.41 -5.59
C THR A 226 -9.93 -21.43 -6.67
N HIS A 227 -10.95 -21.12 -7.47
CA HIS A 227 -11.34 -21.88 -8.66
C HIS A 227 -10.90 -21.18 -9.96
N GLU A 228 -10.12 -20.11 -9.84
CA GLU A 228 -9.68 -19.36 -11.00
C GLU A 228 -8.58 -20.12 -11.75
N HIS A 229 -8.71 -20.18 -13.08
CA HIS A 229 -7.73 -20.77 -14.01
C HIS A 229 -6.43 -19.95 -14.13
N SER A 230 -6.42 -18.79 -13.49
CA SER A 230 -5.24 -17.95 -13.28
C SER A 230 -5.26 -17.49 -11.83
N VAL A 231 -4.12 -17.53 -11.14
CA VAL A 231 -3.99 -16.95 -9.79
C VAL A 231 -3.95 -15.40 -9.84
N ASP A 232 -4.14 -14.82 -11.03
CA ASP A 232 -3.54 -13.54 -11.44
C ASP A 232 -4.53 -12.35 -11.46
N GLN A 233 -5.82 -12.53 -11.79
CA GLN A 233 -6.57 -11.38 -12.32
C GLN A 233 -7.45 -10.59 -11.35
N ARG A 234 -7.91 -11.16 -10.22
CA ARG A 234 -8.81 -10.43 -9.29
C ARG A 234 -8.51 -10.65 -7.83
N THR A 235 -7.91 -11.78 -7.50
CA THR A 235 -7.37 -12.03 -6.17
C THR A 235 -5.98 -11.44 -6.09
N GLY A 236 -5.85 -10.12 -6.08
CA GLY A 236 -4.66 -9.53 -5.47
C GLY A 236 -4.72 -9.91 -4.00
N VAL A 237 -4.21 -11.11 -3.67
CA VAL A 237 -4.34 -11.76 -2.37
C VAL A 237 -3.70 -10.81 -1.39
N THR A 238 -4.56 -10.11 -0.68
CA THR A 238 -4.10 -9.21 0.39
C THR A 238 -3.90 -10.13 1.57
N VAL A 239 -2.68 -10.69 1.66
CA VAL A 239 -2.37 -11.80 2.57
C VAL A 239 -2.65 -11.39 4.02
N ALA A 240 -2.42 -10.13 4.43
CA ALA A 240 -3.22 -9.32 5.36
C ALA A 240 -2.45 -8.02 5.68
N ASP A 241 -2.89 -7.30 6.71
CA ASP A 241 -2.35 -6.04 7.23
C ASP A 241 -1.16 -6.27 8.20
N TYR A 242 -0.02 -6.75 7.68
CA TYR A 242 1.03 -7.34 8.53
C TYR A 242 2.26 -6.46 8.79
N ARG A 243 2.21 -5.15 8.49
CA ARG A 243 3.35 -4.27 8.78
C ARG A 243 3.76 -4.31 10.26
N ASN A 244 2.80 -4.55 11.15
CA ASN A 244 3.02 -4.65 12.60
C ASN A 244 3.31 -6.07 13.11
N GLU A 245 3.07 -7.10 12.29
CA GLU A 245 3.07 -8.51 12.71
C GLU A 245 4.20 -9.32 12.10
N ALA A 246 5.22 -8.76 11.44
CA ALA A 246 6.34 -9.55 10.87
C ALA A 246 7.66 -9.40 11.65
N VAL A 247 8.31 -10.51 12.05
CA VAL A 247 9.57 -10.47 12.82
C VAL A 247 10.64 -9.74 12.02
N ASP A 248 11.33 -8.77 12.64
CA ASP A 248 12.53 -8.09 12.11
C ASP A 248 12.42 -7.56 10.67
N ASN A 249 11.20 -7.16 10.22
CA ASN A 249 10.90 -6.79 8.84
C ASN A 249 11.23 -7.88 7.81
N LEU A 250 11.58 -9.09 8.24
CA LEU A 250 11.99 -10.21 7.40
C LEU A 250 10.82 -11.15 7.19
N PHE A 251 10.29 -11.15 5.98
CA PHE A 251 9.27 -12.12 5.61
C PHE A 251 9.91 -13.31 4.90
N LYS A 252 9.75 -14.51 5.45
CA LYS A 252 10.03 -15.76 4.74
C LYS A 252 8.73 -16.22 4.06
N TRP A 253 8.79 -16.45 2.76
CA TRP A 253 7.63 -16.82 1.95
C TRP A 253 7.85 -18.17 1.29
N ASN A 254 6.90 -19.08 1.49
CA ASN A 254 6.79 -20.30 0.71
C ASN A 254 5.37 -20.38 0.17
N VAL A 255 5.25 -20.67 -1.12
CA VAL A 255 3.97 -20.89 -1.80
C VAL A 255 3.93 -22.33 -2.28
N THR A 256 2.89 -23.04 -1.87
CA THR A 256 2.55 -24.35 -2.43
C THR A 256 1.17 -24.28 -3.07
N ILE A 257 1.08 -24.70 -4.32
CA ILE A 257 -0.19 -24.84 -5.05
C ILE A 257 -0.58 -26.30 -5.02
N VAL A 258 -1.80 -26.56 -4.56
CA VAL A 258 -2.33 -27.91 -4.53
C VAL A 258 -3.66 -27.97 -5.25
N SER A 259 -3.83 -28.94 -6.15
CA SER A 259 -5.15 -29.20 -6.74
C SER A 259 -6.04 -29.87 -5.70
N ALA A 260 -7.28 -29.44 -5.65
CA ALA A 260 -8.36 -30.07 -4.92
C ALA A 260 -9.52 -30.37 -5.89
N PRO A 261 -10.20 -31.52 -5.74
CA PRO A 261 -11.33 -31.90 -6.59
C PRO A 261 -12.59 -31.06 -6.31
N SER A 262 -12.65 -30.38 -5.18
CA SER A 262 -13.77 -29.53 -4.77
C SER A 262 -13.32 -28.44 -3.80
N GLN A 263 -14.14 -27.40 -3.61
CA GLN A 263 -13.91 -26.38 -2.59
C GLN A 263 -13.80 -26.98 -1.19
N GLN A 264 -14.68 -27.94 -0.86
CA GLN A 264 -14.68 -28.60 0.44
C GLN A 264 -13.39 -29.39 0.69
N ALA A 265 -12.86 -30.09 -0.33
CA ALA A 265 -11.57 -30.78 -0.23
C ALA A 265 -10.40 -29.78 -0.07
N CYS A 266 -10.48 -28.63 -0.75
CA CYS A 266 -9.51 -27.55 -0.61
C CYS A 266 -9.46 -27.00 0.83
N GLU A 267 -10.62 -26.78 1.44
CA GLU A 267 -10.75 -26.29 2.82
C GLU A 267 -10.39 -27.37 3.85
N ALA A 268 -10.77 -28.63 3.61
CA ALA A 268 -10.47 -29.76 4.48
C ALA A 268 -8.99 -30.16 4.52
N GLY A 269 -8.22 -29.75 3.51
CA GLY A 269 -6.80 -30.07 3.44
C GLY A 269 -6.49 -31.47 2.89
N GLU A 270 -7.41 -32.06 2.11
CA GLU A 270 -7.16 -33.31 1.39
C GLU A 270 -6.62 -32.98 0.00
N PHE A 271 -5.33 -33.20 -0.23
CA PHE A 271 -4.70 -32.61 -1.41
C PHE A 271 -3.49 -33.38 -1.94
N SER A 272 -3.30 -33.33 -3.26
CA SER A 272 -2.16 -33.92 -3.98
C SER A 272 -1.27 -32.80 -4.52
N PRO A 273 -0.01 -32.66 -4.06
CA PRO A 273 0.90 -31.60 -4.50
C PRO A 273 1.09 -31.67 -6.02
N LEU A 274 0.56 -30.68 -6.73
CA LEU A 274 0.82 -30.49 -8.16
C LEU A 274 2.24 -30.01 -8.41
N SER A 275 2.82 -29.34 -7.41
CA SER A 275 4.17 -28.82 -7.49
C SER A 275 4.97 -29.10 -6.22
N PRO A 276 6.32 -29.17 -6.34
CA PRO A 276 7.16 -29.03 -5.17
C PRO A 276 6.90 -27.66 -4.49
N PRO A 277 7.17 -27.54 -3.18
CA PRO A 277 7.12 -26.26 -2.50
C PRO A 277 8.09 -25.28 -3.17
N SER A 278 7.68 -24.02 -3.30
CA SER A 278 8.54 -22.99 -3.87
C SER A 278 9.82 -22.83 -3.03
N PRO A 279 10.93 -22.32 -3.60
CA PRO A 279 12.05 -21.86 -2.79
C PRO A 279 11.57 -20.78 -1.81
N THR A 280 12.12 -20.78 -0.59
CA THR A 280 11.81 -19.78 0.43
C THR A 280 12.38 -18.43 0.01
N SER A 281 11.50 -17.45 -0.25
CA SER A 281 11.90 -16.08 -0.56
C SER A 281 11.96 -15.24 0.71
N SER A 282 12.98 -14.41 0.87
CA SER A 282 13.12 -13.50 2.02
C SER A 282 12.99 -12.06 1.57
N PHE A 283 12.09 -11.30 2.19
CA PHE A 283 11.89 -9.87 1.90
C PHE A 283 12.19 -9.06 3.13
N VAL A 284 12.88 -7.93 2.97
CA VAL A 284 13.10 -6.94 4.02
C VAL A 284 12.24 -5.73 3.69
N LEU A 285 11.32 -5.36 4.58
CA LEU A 285 10.61 -4.09 4.42
C LEU A 285 11.59 -2.91 4.60
N PRO A 286 11.51 -1.89 3.74
CA PRO A 286 12.26 -0.65 3.91
C PRO A 286 11.85 0.10 5.18
#